data_AF-A0A7S1AZY3-F1
#
_entry.id   AF-A0A7S1AZY3-F1
#
_cell.length_a   1.000
_cell.length_b   1.000
_cell.length_c   1.000
_cell.angle_alpha   90.00
_cell.angle_beta   90.00
_cell.angle_gamma   90.00
#
_symmetry.space_group_name_H-M   'P 1'
#
loop_
_entity.id
_entity.type
_entity.pdbx_description
1 polymer ?
#
loop_
_entity_poly.entity_id
_entity_poly.type
_entity_poly.pdbx_seq_one_letter_code
_entity_poly.pdbx_strand_id
1 'polypeptide(L)'
;FWLKHIRSRFASILVDSGIESIGTLTANTMSMKETVSDLRNRVDVQGFKRGMSQKFDQMSEEEKRISKMITAASEKAPPSLTKYIQAAAHVLAWAWVVLAALLPIMVLAIEKAVEIYRKLPQDIVSAIAGFLMCFTGGTFPTVIAAAEAFTQTGWKESQEAIGFLWDELHIIAEESKKDDDVDADGDGIKDVNQITGSELITRKTLLVMRKTHADKINRALGSLYVGFLSVAATLKVQFARTISLGVSIGNVARPVAETVLVPPLTHLVPKEYHHWIRPVIDYICKAVAVSVAWWIQRILSAYHSAIRGALMCTRALLRIANEKNWYSTTEDKTMLDEYAGWVLAAFGFMCQMYFGFALPFPVD
;
A
#
# COMPACT_ATOMS: atom_id res chain seq x y z
N PHE A 1 32.94 35.27 9.57
CA PHE A 1 34.25 35.01 10.21
C PHE A 1 34.20 33.80 11.16
N TRP A 2 33.16 33.67 11.99
CA TRP A 2 32.96 32.54 12.93
C TRP A 2 32.74 31.16 12.27
N LEU A 3 32.03 31.09 11.12
CA LEU A 3 31.83 29.85 10.34
C LEU A 3 33.11 29.31 9.66
N LYS A 4 34.12 30.15 9.42
CA LYS A 4 35.41 29.71 8.85
C LYS A 4 36.27 29.00 9.89
N HIS A 5 36.10 29.33 11.18
CA HIS A 5 36.84 28.72 12.28
C HIS A 5 36.27 27.35 12.69
N ILE A 6 34.95 27.14 12.60
CA ILE A 6 34.32 25.83 12.86
C ILE A 6 34.73 24.80 11.80
N ARG A 7 34.78 25.22 10.52
CA ARG A 7 35.15 24.33 9.41
C ARG A 7 36.63 23.90 9.47
N SER A 8 37.50 24.76 10.00
CA SER A 8 38.92 24.47 10.20
C SER A 8 39.18 23.49 11.36
N ARG A 9 38.41 23.58 12.45
CA ARG A 9 38.54 22.64 13.58
C ARG A 9 37.87 21.28 13.33
N PHE A 10 36.80 21.23 12.53
CA PHE A 10 36.22 19.94 12.12
C PHE A 10 37.12 19.17 11.15
N ALA A 11 37.86 19.89 10.29
CA ALA A 11 38.80 19.25 9.36
C ALA A 11 40.02 18.65 10.07
N SER A 12 40.49 19.22 11.19
CA SER A 12 41.62 18.65 11.94
C SER A 12 41.23 17.44 12.80
N ILE A 13 39.99 17.39 13.33
CA ILE A 13 39.51 16.24 14.12
C ILE A 13 39.27 14.99 13.24
N LEU A 14 38.97 15.18 11.96
CA LEU A 14 38.80 14.10 10.98
C LEU A 14 40.11 13.53 10.42
N VAL A 15 41.25 14.21 10.64
CA VAL A 15 42.57 13.76 10.15
C VAL A 15 43.35 12.97 11.23
N ASP A 16 43.08 13.21 12.52
CA ASP A 16 43.72 12.48 13.62
C ASP A 16 42.95 11.24 14.11
N SER A 17 41.73 11.00 13.60
CA SER A 17 41.02 9.73 13.81
C SER A 17 41.35 8.80 12.65
N GLY A 18 42.37 7.95 12.83
CA GLY A 18 42.84 6.95 11.85
C GLY A 18 41.73 6.00 11.36
N ILE A 19 40.90 6.48 10.43
CA ILE A 19 39.88 5.71 9.71
C ILE A 19 40.48 5.36 8.35
N GLU A 20 41.24 4.26 8.32
CA GLU A 20 41.74 3.61 7.09
C GLU A 20 40.63 2.94 6.24
N SER A 21 39.33 3.25 6.44
CA SER A 21 38.24 2.55 5.73
C SER A 21 37.65 3.25 4.50
N ILE A 22 38.22 4.37 4.05
CA ILE A 22 37.78 4.97 2.77
C ILE A 22 38.27 4.14 1.57
N GLY A 23 39.39 3.39 1.71
CA GLY A 23 39.88 2.47 0.69
C GLY A 23 38.94 1.30 0.39
N THR A 24 38.22 0.79 1.41
CA THR A 24 37.27 -0.32 1.27
C THR A 24 35.93 0.10 0.66
N LEU A 25 35.53 1.37 0.79
CA LEU A 25 34.33 1.92 0.12
C LEU A 25 34.55 2.12 -1.40
N THR A 26 35.76 2.46 -1.82
CA THR A 26 36.13 2.48 -3.25
C THR A 26 36.27 1.09 -3.86
N ALA A 27 36.74 0.10 -3.09
CA ALA A 27 36.78 -1.29 -3.53
C ALA A 27 35.36 -1.90 -3.68
N ASN A 28 34.44 -1.59 -2.76
CA ASN A 28 33.06 -2.05 -2.82
C ASN A 28 32.25 -1.40 -3.96
N THR A 29 32.54 -0.15 -4.33
CA THR A 29 31.90 0.50 -5.47
C THR A 29 32.41 0.00 -6.83
N MET A 30 33.67 -0.46 -6.92
CA MET A 30 34.16 -1.20 -8.10
C MET A 30 33.54 -2.59 -8.20
N SER A 31 33.47 -3.35 -7.09
CA SER A 31 32.79 -4.65 -7.04
C SER A 31 31.32 -4.57 -7.43
N MET A 32 30.63 -3.51 -7.01
CA MET A 32 29.23 -3.28 -7.35
C MET A 32 29.04 -2.89 -8.83
N LYS A 33 29.98 -2.17 -9.44
CA LYS A 33 29.95 -1.87 -10.89
C LYS A 33 30.21 -3.13 -11.73
N GLU A 34 31.14 -3.99 -11.32
CA GLU A 34 31.38 -5.28 -11.98
C GLU A 34 30.16 -6.19 -11.84
N THR A 35 29.57 -6.29 -10.65
CA THR A 35 28.36 -7.08 -10.39
C THR A 35 27.14 -6.58 -11.19
N VAL A 36 26.97 -5.26 -11.32
CA VAL A 36 25.89 -4.67 -12.14
C VAL A 36 26.15 -4.86 -13.63
N SER A 37 27.41 -4.82 -14.09
CA SER A 37 27.75 -5.14 -15.49
C SER A 37 27.56 -6.62 -15.82
N ASP A 38 27.86 -7.51 -14.87
CA ASP A 38 27.68 -8.96 -15.01
C ASP A 38 26.19 -9.33 -14.95
N LEU A 39 25.40 -8.68 -14.09
CA LEU A 39 23.93 -8.78 -14.11
C LEU A 39 23.33 -8.25 -15.42
N ARG A 40 23.84 -7.16 -15.97
CA ARG A 40 23.39 -6.61 -17.26
C ARG A 40 23.70 -7.53 -18.44
N ASN A 41 24.83 -8.25 -18.38
CA ASN A 41 25.22 -9.23 -19.40
C ASN A 41 24.53 -10.59 -19.22
N ARG A 42 24.08 -10.94 -18.00
CA ARG A 42 23.30 -12.15 -17.70
C ARG A 42 21.80 -12.01 -17.96
N VAL A 43 21.26 -10.79 -17.94
CA VAL A 43 19.88 -10.54 -18.38
C VAL A 43 19.88 -10.57 -19.91
N ASP A 44 19.67 -11.76 -20.46
CA ASP A 44 19.47 -11.96 -21.90
C ASP A 44 18.19 -11.24 -22.34
N VAL A 45 18.35 -9.97 -22.73
CA VAL A 45 17.26 -9.11 -23.23
C VAL A 45 16.63 -9.72 -24.49
N GLN A 46 17.39 -10.50 -25.28
CA GLN A 46 16.86 -11.20 -26.44
C GLN A 46 16.06 -12.45 -26.05
N GLY A 47 16.50 -13.20 -25.04
CA GLY A 47 15.77 -14.30 -24.40
C GLY A 47 14.47 -13.83 -23.74
N PHE A 48 14.49 -12.67 -23.07
CA PHE A 48 13.29 -12.04 -22.52
C PHE A 48 12.33 -11.56 -23.62
N LYS A 49 12.84 -10.96 -24.70
CA LYS A 49 12.01 -10.57 -25.86
C LYS A 49 11.42 -11.79 -26.59
N ARG A 50 12.19 -12.86 -26.79
CA ARG A 50 11.69 -14.12 -27.37
C ARG A 50 10.66 -14.79 -26.46
N GLY A 51 10.90 -14.81 -25.15
CA GLY A 51 9.95 -15.31 -24.16
C GLY A 51 8.66 -14.49 -24.09
N MET A 52 8.74 -13.17 -24.21
CA MET A 52 7.55 -12.31 -24.31
C MET A 52 6.81 -12.48 -25.64
N SER A 53 7.52 -12.65 -26.76
CA SER A 53 6.89 -12.89 -28.07
C SER A 53 6.14 -14.23 -28.08
N GLN A 54 6.77 -15.31 -27.60
CA GLN A 54 6.09 -16.61 -27.44
C GLN A 54 4.91 -16.53 -26.47
N LYS A 55 5.03 -15.78 -25.37
CA LYS A 55 3.90 -15.52 -24.46
C LYS A 55 2.78 -14.72 -25.12
N PHE A 56 3.11 -13.80 -26.03
CA PHE A 56 2.12 -13.03 -26.78
C PHE A 56 1.33 -13.90 -27.75
N ASP A 57 2.02 -14.80 -28.46
CA ASP A 57 1.37 -15.76 -29.36
C ASP A 57 0.50 -16.75 -28.56
N GLN A 58 0.99 -17.21 -27.40
CA GLN A 58 0.18 -18.02 -26.47
C GLN A 58 -1.03 -17.25 -25.91
N MET A 59 -0.87 -15.97 -25.57
CA MET A 59 -1.97 -15.12 -25.11
C MET A 59 -3.06 -14.91 -26.18
N SER A 60 -2.66 -14.80 -27.46
CA SER A 60 -3.64 -14.69 -28.56
C SER A 60 -4.46 -15.96 -28.73
N GLU A 61 -3.85 -17.14 -28.56
CA GLU A 61 -4.57 -18.41 -28.59
C GLU A 61 -5.45 -18.62 -27.34
N GLU A 62 -4.99 -18.19 -26.16
CA GLU A 62 -5.81 -18.17 -24.95
C GLU A 62 -7.01 -17.21 -25.07
N GLU A 63 -6.83 -16.04 -25.67
CA GLU A 63 -7.92 -15.08 -25.93
C GLU A 63 -9.01 -15.72 -26.80
N LYS A 64 -8.62 -16.39 -27.89
CA LYS A 64 -9.56 -17.12 -28.76
C LYS A 64 -10.26 -18.24 -27.99
N ARG A 65 -9.52 -18.98 -27.17
CA ARG A 65 -10.07 -20.09 -26.36
C ARG A 65 -11.10 -19.58 -25.35
N ILE A 66 -10.82 -18.47 -24.68
CA ILE A 66 -11.70 -17.86 -23.68
C ILE A 66 -12.90 -17.17 -24.33
N SER A 67 -12.72 -16.49 -25.45
CA SER A 67 -13.83 -15.94 -26.24
C SER A 67 -14.79 -17.06 -26.66
N LYS A 68 -14.27 -18.21 -27.13
CA LYS A 68 -15.10 -19.39 -27.43
C LYS A 68 -15.86 -19.89 -26.21
N MET A 69 -15.21 -19.95 -25.05
CA MET A 69 -15.87 -20.33 -23.78
C MET A 69 -16.98 -19.35 -23.40
N ILE A 70 -16.73 -18.04 -23.42
CA ILE A 70 -17.72 -17.01 -23.06
C ILE A 70 -18.90 -17.03 -24.04
N THR A 71 -18.63 -17.21 -25.33
CA THR A 71 -19.66 -17.30 -26.37
C THR A 71 -20.54 -18.54 -26.15
N ALA A 72 -19.93 -19.69 -25.87
CA ALA A 72 -20.66 -20.93 -25.57
C ALA A 72 -21.44 -20.87 -24.23
N ALA A 73 -20.94 -20.13 -23.24
CA ALA A 73 -21.66 -19.86 -22.00
C ALA A 73 -22.89 -18.96 -22.23
N SER A 74 -22.80 -18.04 -23.18
CA SER A 74 -23.91 -17.15 -23.54
C SER A 74 -25.11 -17.95 -24.08
N GLU A 75 -24.89 -19.04 -24.83
CA GLU A 75 -25.97 -19.85 -25.43
C GLU A 75 -26.88 -20.53 -24.39
N LYS A 76 -26.39 -20.73 -23.16
CA LYS A 76 -27.17 -21.29 -22.04
C LYS A 76 -27.80 -20.22 -21.15
N ALA A 77 -27.52 -18.95 -21.39
CA ALA A 77 -28.02 -17.84 -20.57
C ALA A 77 -29.44 -17.39 -21.00
N PRO A 78 -30.23 -16.76 -20.11
CA PRO A 78 -31.54 -16.21 -20.47
C PRO A 78 -31.47 -15.25 -21.67
N PRO A 79 -32.48 -15.22 -22.56
CA PRO A 79 -32.46 -14.44 -23.80
C PRO A 79 -32.29 -12.92 -23.61
N SER A 80 -32.56 -12.41 -22.41
CA SER A 80 -32.34 -11.01 -22.04
C SER A 80 -30.87 -10.67 -21.74
N LEU A 81 -30.04 -11.65 -21.36
CA LEU A 81 -28.65 -11.48 -20.95
C LEU A 81 -27.65 -11.84 -22.07
N THR A 82 -28.03 -12.70 -23.00
CA THR A 82 -27.20 -13.15 -24.14
C THR A 82 -26.59 -12.00 -24.91
N LYS A 83 -27.39 -10.97 -25.23
CA LYS A 83 -26.92 -9.80 -25.99
C LYS A 83 -25.85 -9.00 -25.25
N TYR A 84 -25.97 -8.87 -23.93
CA TYR A 84 -24.98 -8.15 -23.11
C TYR A 84 -23.72 -8.98 -22.88
N ILE A 85 -23.85 -10.30 -22.69
CA ILE A 85 -22.71 -11.21 -22.52
C ILE A 85 -21.88 -11.29 -23.79
N GLN A 86 -22.51 -11.40 -24.97
CA GLN A 86 -21.81 -11.40 -26.25
C GLN A 86 -21.09 -10.07 -26.52
N ALA A 87 -21.71 -8.94 -26.17
CA ALA A 87 -21.06 -7.62 -26.27
C ALA A 87 -19.88 -7.48 -25.28
N ALA A 88 -19.99 -8.07 -24.09
CA ALA A 88 -18.94 -8.05 -23.07
C ALA A 88 -17.86 -9.12 -23.29
N ALA A 89 -18.08 -10.11 -24.16
CA ALA A 89 -17.20 -11.26 -24.30
C ALA A 89 -15.76 -10.89 -24.67
N HIS A 90 -15.59 -9.97 -25.62
CA HIS A 90 -14.26 -9.48 -26.00
C HIS A 90 -13.59 -8.69 -24.88
N VAL A 91 -14.37 -7.88 -24.14
CA VAL A 91 -13.85 -7.10 -23.00
C VAL A 91 -13.42 -8.02 -21.87
N LEU A 92 -14.20 -9.05 -21.57
CA LEU A 92 -13.91 -10.05 -20.55
C LEU A 92 -12.72 -10.94 -20.93
N ALA A 93 -12.63 -11.37 -22.19
CA ALA A 93 -11.50 -12.13 -22.70
C ALA A 93 -10.21 -11.30 -22.61
N TRP A 94 -10.24 -10.06 -23.07
CA TRP A 94 -9.12 -9.14 -22.94
C TRP A 94 -8.75 -8.88 -21.47
N ALA A 95 -9.73 -8.62 -20.60
CA ALA A 95 -9.48 -8.41 -19.17
C ALA A 95 -8.84 -9.64 -18.52
N TRP A 96 -9.27 -10.85 -18.90
CA TRP A 96 -8.64 -12.09 -18.45
C TRP A 96 -7.20 -12.21 -18.94
N VAL A 97 -6.93 -11.95 -20.22
CA VAL A 97 -5.56 -11.99 -20.77
C VAL A 97 -4.66 -11.00 -20.04
N VAL A 98 -5.13 -9.77 -19.80
CA VAL A 98 -4.40 -8.76 -19.02
C VAL A 98 -4.15 -9.25 -17.60
N LEU A 99 -5.16 -9.80 -16.93
CA LEU A 99 -5.02 -10.34 -15.59
C LEU A 99 -4.01 -11.50 -15.55
N ALA A 100 -4.10 -12.44 -16.48
CA ALA A 100 -3.19 -13.58 -16.61
C ALA A 100 -1.76 -13.15 -16.94
N ALA A 101 -1.58 -12.06 -17.69
CA ALA A 101 -0.27 -11.46 -17.97
C ALA A 101 0.32 -10.73 -16.75
N LEU A 102 -0.52 -10.00 -16.01
CA LEU A 102 -0.11 -9.23 -14.83
C LEU A 102 0.17 -10.11 -13.62
N LEU A 103 -0.61 -11.16 -13.42
CA LEU A 103 -0.50 -12.04 -12.25
C LEU A 103 0.92 -12.61 -12.03
N PRO A 104 1.63 -13.19 -13.02
CA PRO A 104 2.99 -13.67 -12.81
C PRO A 104 3.98 -12.52 -12.55
N ILE A 105 3.77 -11.35 -13.13
CA ILE A 105 4.60 -10.17 -12.86
C ILE A 105 4.41 -9.73 -11.41
N MET A 106 3.17 -9.69 -10.92
CA MET A 106 2.85 -9.37 -9.53
C MET A 106 3.42 -10.42 -8.56
N VAL A 107 3.26 -11.71 -8.86
CA VAL A 107 3.82 -12.80 -8.04
C VAL A 107 5.35 -12.68 -7.96
N LEU A 108 6.04 -12.52 -9.10
CA LEU A 108 7.49 -12.33 -9.12
C LEU A 108 7.92 -11.08 -8.36
N ALA A 109 7.18 -9.97 -8.49
CA ALA A 109 7.47 -8.74 -7.77
C ALA A 109 7.29 -8.93 -6.26
N ILE A 110 6.23 -9.62 -5.82
CA ILE A 110 5.96 -9.92 -4.42
C ILE A 110 7.02 -10.87 -3.87
N GLU A 111 7.35 -11.95 -4.57
CA GLU A 111 8.40 -12.89 -4.16
C GLU A 111 9.74 -12.19 -4.01
N LYS A 112 10.12 -11.34 -4.98
CA LYS A 112 11.35 -10.55 -4.89
C LYS A 112 11.31 -9.54 -3.75
N ALA A 113 10.18 -8.88 -3.52
CA ALA A 113 10.01 -7.98 -2.39
C ALA A 113 10.12 -8.72 -1.05
N VAL A 114 9.50 -9.90 -0.92
CA VAL A 114 9.58 -10.76 0.27
C VAL A 114 10.99 -11.30 0.46
N GLU A 115 11.69 -11.69 -0.61
CA GLU A 115 13.08 -12.14 -0.56
C GLU A 115 14.00 -11.02 -0.06
N ILE A 116 13.86 -9.81 -0.61
CA ILE A 116 14.59 -8.62 -0.17
C ILE A 116 14.26 -8.33 1.30
N TYR A 117 12.99 -8.37 1.67
CA TYR A 117 12.54 -8.13 3.04
C TYR A 117 13.10 -9.16 4.04
N ARG A 118 13.12 -10.45 3.68
CA ARG A 118 13.69 -11.52 4.51
C ARG A 118 15.21 -11.43 4.64
N LYS A 119 15.89 -10.89 3.62
CA LYS A 119 17.34 -10.66 3.65
C LYS A 119 17.73 -9.44 4.48
N LEU A 120 16.83 -8.47 4.65
CA LEU A 120 17.08 -7.33 5.51
C LEU A 120 16.87 -7.72 6.99
N PRO A 121 17.76 -7.29 7.90
CA PRO A 121 17.54 -7.46 9.34
C PRO A 121 16.26 -6.71 9.74
N GLN A 122 15.28 -7.46 10.24
CA GLN A 122 13.93 -6.96 10.51
C GLN A 122 13.92 -5.78 11.48
N ASP A 123 14.84 -5.78 12.45
CA ASP A 123 14.98 -4.66 13.38
C ASP A 123 15.47 -3.37 12.69
N ILE A 124 16.32 -3.45 11.66
CA ILE A 124 16.71 -2.24 10.91
C ILE A 124 15.52 -1.71 10.11
N VAL A 125 14.73 -2.59 9.48
CA VAL A 125 13.53 -2.18 8.76
C VAL A 125 12.54 -1.53 9.72
N SER A 126 12.32 -2.14 10.88
CA SER A 126 11.47 -1.60 11.93
C SER A 126 11.97 -0.25 12.43
N ALA A 127 13.28 -0.10 12.62
CA ALA A 127 13.90 1.15 13.03
C ALA A 127 13.72 2.26 11.98
N ILE A 128 13.96 1.96 10.70
CA ILE A 128 13.76 2.92 9.60
C ILE A 128 12.29 3.29 9.46
N ALA A 129 11.38 2.32 9.50
CA ALA A 129 9.94 2.57 9.43
C ALA A 129 9.46 3.41 10.60
N GLY A 130 9.92 3.10 11.82
CA GLY A 130 9.64 3.89 13.02
C GLY A 130 10.21 5.30 12.92
N PHE A 131 11.43 5.45 12.42
CA PHE A 131 12.04 6.75 12.18
C PHE A 131 11.24 7.58 11.16
N LEU A 132 10.91 7.02 10.01
CA LEU A 132 10.09 7.71 9.01
C LEU A 132 8.72 8.09 9.60
N MET A 133 8.02 7.16 10.25
CA MET A 133 6.75 7.45 10.92
C MET A 133 6.90 8.56 11.99
N CYS A 134 8.04 8.61 12.68
CA CYS A 134 8.33 9.62 13.70
C CYS A 134 8.54 11.03 13.14
N PHE A 135 9.09 11.17 11.92
CA PHE A 135 9.43 12.46 11.33
C PHE A 135 8.50 12.89 10.17
N THR A 136 7.73 11.98 9.59
CA THR A 136 6.86 12.24 8.43
C THR A 136 5.42 11.80 8.65
N GLY A 137 5.07 11.33 9.85
CA GLY A 137 3.75 10.76 10.12
C GLY A 137 2.59 11.76 9.96
N GLY A 138 2.82 13.04 10.28
CA GLY A 138 1.84 14.10 10.13
C GLY A 138 1.45 14.43 8.70
N THR A 139 2.27 14.05 7.71
CA THR A 139 1.98 14.27 6.29
C THR A 139 0.97 13.23 5.77
N PHE A 140 0.96 12.03 6.36
CA PHE A 140 0.14 10.90 5.88
C PHE A 140 -0.87 10.38 6.93
N PRO A 141 -1.68 11.26 7.56
CA PRO A 141 -2.55 10.86 8.68
C PRO A 141 -3.60 9.83 8.27
N THR A 142 -4.13 9.93 7.05
CA THR A 142 -5.14 9.01 6.51
C THR A 142 -4.56 7.64 6.20
N VAL A 143 -3.34 7.58 5.65
CA VAL A 143 -2.66 6.31 5.34
C VAL A 143 -2.29 5.58 6.62
N ILE A 144 -1.78 6.30 7.63
CA ILE A 144 -1.46 5.71 8.94
C ILE A 144 -2.74 5.19 9.58
N ALA A 145 -3.81 6.00 9.63
CA ALA A 145 -5.10 5.54 10.15
C ALA A 145 -5.65 4.31 9.42
N ALA A 146 -5.51 4.25 8.09
CA ALA A 146 -5.91 3.09 7.29
C ALA A 146 -5.09 1.84 7.63
N ALA A 147 -3.76 1.98 7.72
CA ALA A 147 -2.86 0.90 8.09
C ALA A 147 -3.12 0.39 9.52
N GLU A 148 -3.37 1.31 10.46
CA GLU A 148 -3.70 0.97 11.85
C GLU A 148 -5.05 0.25 11.95
N ALA A 149 -6.07 0.74 11.26
CA ALA A 149 -7.37 0.10 11.19
C ALA A 149 -7.25 -1.32 10.63
N PHE A 150 -6.52 -1.48 9.53
CA PHE A 150 -6.31 -2.80 8.92
C PHE A 150 -5.56 -3.74 9.87
N THR A 151 -4.51 -3.24 10.52
CA THR A 151 -3.72 -4.01 11.49
C THR A 151 -4.56 -4.50 12.66
N GLN A 152 -5.47 -3.67 13.17
CA GLN A 152 -6.31 -3.98 14.33
C GLN A 152 -7.46 -4.95 14.01
N THR A 153 -7.97 -4.92 12.78
CA THR A 153 -9.27 -5.56 12.46
C THR A 153 -9.19 -6.71 11.48
N GLY A 154 -8.13 -6.83 10.68
CA GLY A 154 -8.12 -7.84 9.63
C GLY A 154 -6.75 -8.27 9.12
N TRP A 155 -5.62 -7.75 9.62
CA TRP A 155 -4.31 -8.13 9.10
C TRP A 155 -4.03 -9.63 9.24
N LYS A 156 -4.23 -10.19 10.44
CA LYS A 156 -3.94 -11.60 10.70
C LYS A 156 -4.87 -12.51 9.90
N GLU A 157 -6.16 -12.19 9.94
CA GLU A 157 -7.21 -12.93 9.25
C GLU A 157 -7.05 -12.84 7.72
N SER A 158 -6.57 -11.71 7.20
CA SER A 158 -6.24 -11.53 5.78
C SER A 158 -5.01 -12.33 5.40
N GLN A 159 -3.97 -12.35 6.24
CA GLN A 159 -2.76 -13.11 5.99
C GLN A 159 -3.06 -14.61 5.92
N GLU A 160 -3.84 -15.13 6.87
CA GLU A 160 -4.29 -16.53 6.86
C GLU A 160 -5.18 -16.83 5.65
N ALA A 161 -6.12 -15.94 5.32
CA ALA A 161 -6.99 -16.10 4.16
C ALA A 161 -6.22 -16.10 2.83
N ILE A 162 -5.22 -15.22 2.68
CA ILE A 162 -4.37 -15.18 1.48
C ILE A 162 -3.55 -16.46 1.38
N GLY A 163 -2.94 -16.93 2.48
CA GLY A 163 -2.20 -18.19 2.49
C GLY A 163 -3.09 -19.37 2.08
N PHE A 164 -4.28 -19.46 2.67
CA PHE A 164 -5.24 -20.50 2.33
C PHE A 164 -5.68 -20.45 0.85
N LEU A 165 -6.02 -19.26 0.34
CA LEU A 165 -6.43 -19.10 -1.07
C LEU A 165 -5.28 -19.42 -2.03
N TRP A 166 -4.05 -19.09 -1.65
CA TRP A 166 -2.86 -19.42 -2.43
C TRP A 166 -2.65 -20.93 -2.53
N ASP A 167 -2.77 -21.64 -1.41
CA ASP A 167 -2.62 -23.10 -1.37
C ASP A 167 -3.71 -23.80 -2.19
N GLU A 168 -4.97 -23.39 -2.05
CA GLU A 168 -6.09 -23.91 -2.84
C GLU A 168 -5.90 -23.62 -4.34
N LEU A 169 -5.45 -22.41 -4.70
CA LEU A 169 -5.16 -22.05 -6.09
C LEU A 169 -4.06 -22.95 -6.67
N HIS A 170 -3.03 -23.27 -5.88
CA HIS A 170 -1.94 -24.11 -6.34
C HIS A 170 -2.40 -25.54 -6.62
N ILE A 171 -3.24 -26.10 -5.72
CA ILE A 171 -3.85 -27.43 -5.91
C ILE A 171 -4.72 -27.46 -7.18
N ILE A 172 -5.56 -26.45 -7.40
CA ILE A 172 -6.39 -26.36 -8.61
C ILE A 172 -5.53 -26.26 -9.86
N ALA A 173 -4.45 -25.47 -9.82
CA ALA A 173 -3.56 -25.29 -10.96
C ALA A 173 -2.84 -26.60 -11.33
N GLU A 174 -2.38 -27.37 -10.34
CA GLU A 174 -1.77 -28.68 -10.57
C GLU A 174 -2.76 -29.70 -11.11
N GLU A 175 -3.96 -29.79 -10.53
CA GLU A 175 -5.00 -30.71 -11.00
C GLU A 175 -5.52 -30.32 -12.39
N SER A 176 -5.63 -29.02 -12.69
CA SER A 176 -5.98 -28.56 -14.04
C SER A 176 -4.90 -28.96 -15.06
N LYS A 177 -3.61 -28.88 -14.71
CA LYS A 177 -2.54 -29.33 -15.61
C LYS A 177 -2.63 -30.82 -15.90
N LYS A 178 -2.88 -31.63 -14.86
CA LYS A 178 -3.10 -33.08 -15.03
C LYS A 178 -4.31 -33.37 -15.91
N ASP A 179 -5.42 -32.65 -15.71
CA ASP A 179 -6.63 -32.78 -16.54
C ASP A 179 -6.39 -32.36 -17.99
N ASP A 180 -5.54 -31.35 -18.22
CA ASP A 180 -5.15 -30.87 -19.54
C ASP A 180 -4.22 -31.86 -20.29
N ASP A 181 -3.65 -32.87 -19.61
CA ASP A 181 -2.78 -33.89 -20.19
C ASP A 181 -3.50 -35.23 -20.46
N VAL A 182 -4.77 -35.36 -20.10
CA VAL A 182 -5.56 -36.58 -20.35
C VAL A 182 -5.93 -36.68 -21.83
N ASP A 183 -5.57 -37.82 -22.42
CA ASP A 183 -5.98 -38.31 -23.74
C ASP A 183 -6.67 -39.66 -23.50
N ALA A 184 -8.00 -39.63 -23.40
CA ALA A 184 -8.80 -40.79 -22.99
C ALA A 184 -9.14 -41.73 -24.15
N ASP A 185 -9.11 -41.23 -25.39
CA ASP A 185 -9.39 -42.00 -26.60
C ASP A 185 -8.12 -42.50 -27.32
N GLY A 186 -6.94 -42.03 -26.90
CA GLY A 186 -5.65 -42.49 -27.37
C GLY A 186 -5.33 -42.05 -28.79
N ASP A 187 -5.97 -40.97 -29.26
CA ASP A 187 -5.83 -40.49 -30.64
C ASP A 187 -4.62 -39.56 -30.84
N GLY A 188 -3.90 -39.24 -29.75
CA GLY A 188 -2.71 -38.40 -29.75
C GLY A 188 -3.02 -36.91 -29.64
N ILE A 189 -4.29 -36.51 -29.52
CA ILE A 189 -4.76 -35.14 -29.35
C ILE A 189 -5.53 -35.04 -28.03
N LYS A 190 -4.95 -34.34 -27.05
CA LYS A 190 -5.55 -34.04 -25.74
C LYS A 190 -7.05 -33.70 -25.82
N ASP A 191 -7.90 -34.38 -25.04
CA ASP A 191 -9.36 -34.23 -25.00
C ASP A 191 -9.79 -32.75 -24.92
N VAL A 192 -9.02 -31.97 -24.16
CA VAL A 192 -9.29 -30.56 -23.87
C VAL A 192 -9.29 -29.67 -25.12
N ASN A 193 -8.63 -30.10 -26.20
CA ASN A 193 -8.62 -29.39 -27.48
C ASN A 193 -9.76 -29.82 -28.42
N GLN A 194 -10.41 -30.96 -28.13
CA GLN A 194 -11.46 -31.54 -28.96
C GLN A 194 -12.87 -31.18 -28.48
N ILE A 195 -13.03 -30.99 -27.17
CA ILE A 195 -14.32 -30.66 -26.55
C ILE A 195 -14.83 -29.27 -26.90
N THR A 196 -16.15 -29.10 -26.92
CA THR A 196 -16.78 -27.79 -27.16
C THR A 196 -16.52 -26.83 -25.99
N GLY A 197 -16.51 -25.52 -26.27
CA GLY A 197 -16.22 -24.50 -25.24
C GLY A 197 -17.15 -24.56 -24.02
N SER A 198 -18.42 -24.93 -24.20
CA SER A 198 -19.38 -25.12 -23.11
C SER A 198 -19.10 -26.34 -22.26
N GLU A 199 -18.65 -27.44 -22.87
CA GLU A 199 -18.29 -28.67 -22.14
C GLU A 199 -17.00 -28.46 -21.36
N LEU A 200 -16.05 -27.71 -21.94
CA LEU A 200 -14.79 -27.37 -21.29
C LEU A 200 -14.99 -26.51 -20.03
N ILE A 201 -15.84 -25.47 -20.10
CA ILE A 201 -16.22 -24.70 -18.91
C ILE A 201 -16.83 -25.63 -17.87
N THR A 202 -17.80 -26.47 -18.28
CA THR A 202 -18.49 -27.36 -17.34
C THR A 202 -17.51 -28.32 -16.66
N ARG A 203 -16.57 -28.92 -17.42
CA ARG A 203 -15.51 -29.81 -16.91
C ARG A 203 -14.59 -29.08 -15.92
N LYS A 204 -14.08 -27.90 -16.27
CA LYS A 204 -13.18 -27.12 -15.39
C LYS A 204 -13.90 -26.57 -14.16
N THR A 205 -15.14 -26.10 -14.29
CA THR A 205 -15.96 -25.68 -13.15
C THR A 205 -16.24 -26.86 -12.20
N LEU A 206 -16.57 -28.04 -12.73
CA LEU A 206 -16.74 -29.25 -11.92
C LEU A 206 -15.43 -29.69 -11.24
N LEU A 207 -14.29 -29.54 -11.91
CA LEU A 207 -12.98 -29.80 -11.31
C LEU A 207 -12.74 -28.88 -10.11
N VAL A 208 -12.95 -27.57 -10.29
CA VAL A 208 -12.85 -26.59 -9.20
C VAL A 208 -13.80 -26.96 -8.07
N MET A 209 -15.09 -27.16 -8.36
CA MET A 209 -16.11 -27.50 -7.35
C MET A 209 -15.81 -28.81 -6.60
N ARG A 210 -15.21 -29.80 -7.26
CA ARG A 210 -14.85 -31.08 -6.64
C ARG A 210 -13.63 -30.96 -5.73
N LYS A 211 -12.68 -30.10 -6.08
CA LYS A 211 -11.39 -29.98 -5.38
C LYS A 211 -11.38 -28.90 -4.32
N THR A 212 -12.25 -27.89 -4.42
CA THR A 212 -12.27 -26.76 -3.50
C THR A 212 -13.31 -26.90 -2.39
N HIS A 213 -12.97 -26.37 -1.23
CA HIS A 213 -13.91 -26.21 -0.11
C HIS A 213 -14.64 -24.87 -0.19
N ALA A 214 -15.86 -24.86 -0.73
CA ALA A 214 -16.66 -23.65 -0.93
C ALA A 214 -16.82 -22.80 0.35
N ASP A 215 -17.11 -23.42 1.50
CA ASP A 215 -17.27 -22.71 2.78
C ASP A 215 -15.99 -22.00 3.22
N LYS A 216 -14.83 -22.63 3.02
CA LYS A 216 -13.54 -22.06 3.40
C LYS A 216 -13.15 -20.90 2.49
N ILE A 217 -13.36 -21.04 1.18
CA ILE A 217 -13.15 -19.94 0.22
C ILE A 217 -14.05 -18.76 0.57
N ASN A 218 -15.35 -18.99 0.81
CA ASN A 218 -16.27 -17.93 1.18
C ASN A 218 -15.86 -17.24 2.49
N ARG A 219 -15.40 -18.00 3.50
CA ARG A 219 -14.88 -17.45 4.75
C ARG A 219 -13.62 -16.62 4.55
N ALA A 220 -12.68 -17.09 3.72
CA ALA A 220 -11.44 -16.38 3.40
C ALA A 220 -11.71 -15.08 2.62
N LEU A 221 -12.62 -15.12 1.64
CA LEU A 221 -13.06 -13.90 0.94
C LEU A 221 -13.79 -12.94 1.89
N GLY A 222 -14.61 -13.49 2.80
CA GLY A 222 -15.30 -12.73 3.84
C GLY A 222 -14.34 -11.97 4.76
N SER A 223 -13.25 -12.60 5.23
CA SER A 223 -12.27 -11.93 6.10
C SER A 223 -11.51 -10.82 5.36
N LEU A 224 -11.13 -11.04 4.10
CA LEU A 224 -10.51 -9.99 3.26
C LEU A 224 -11.45 -8.80 3.07
N TYR A 225 -12.73 -9.09 2.80
CA TYR A 225 -13.74 -8.06 2.63
C TYR A 225 -14.00 -7.26 3.91
N VAL A 226 -14.04 -7.92 5.08
CA VAL A 226 -14.18 -7.26 6.38
C VAL A 226 -12.99 -6.34 6.66
N GLY A 227 -11.76 -6.77 6.38
CA GLY A 227 -10.57 -5.93 6.51
C GLY A 227 -10.66 -4.66 5.66
N PHE A 228 -11.10 -4.79 4.40
CA PHE A 228 -11.33 -3.65 3.52
C PHE A 228 -12.44 -2.71 4.04
N LEU A 229 -13.58 -3.27 4.45
CA LEU A 229 -14.69 -2.48 4.98
C LEU A 229 -14.31 -1.72 6.25
N SER A 230 -13.50 -2.33 7.12
CA SER A 230 -13.00 -1.70 8.34
C SER A 230 -12.17 -0.45 8.05
N VAL A 231 -11.28 -0.52 7.06
CA VAL A 231 -10.50 0.65 6.61
C VAL A 231 -11.41 1.74 6.06
N ALA A 232 -12.33 1.38 5.16
CA ALA A 232 -13.27 2.32 4.57
C ALA A 232 -14.17 2.98 5.64
N ALA A 233 -14.63 2.22 6.63
CA ALA A 233 -15.43 2.71 7.74
C ALA A 233 -14.61 3.67 8.62
N THR A 234 -13.38 3.32 8.97
CA THR A 234 -12.50 4.16 9.80
C THR A 234 -12.25 5.51 9.14
N LEU A 235 -11.92 5.51 7.83
CA LEU A 235 -11.72 6.75 7.08
C LEU A 235 -13.00 7.60 7.07
N LYS A 236 -14.16 7.01 6.77
CA LYS A 236 -15.45 7.74 6.78
C LYS A 236 -15.76 8.34 8.15
N VAL A 237 -15.54 7.60 9.23
CA VAL A 237 -15.76 8.07 10.60
C VAL A 237 -14.84 9.25 10.92
N GLN A 238 -13.56 9.19 10.53
CA GLN A 238 -12.63 10.31 10.72
C GLN A 238 -13.09 11.57 9.98
N PHE A 239 -13.41 11.45 8.68
CA PHE A 239 -13.92 12.59 7.90
C PHE A 239 -15.20 13.18 8.51
N ALA A 240 -16.16 12.33 8.86
CA ALA A 240 -17.43 12.76 9.46
C ALA A 240 -17.23 13.48 10.79
N ARG A 241 -16.34 12.97 11.65
CA ARG A 241 -16.02 13.58 12.95
C ARG A 241 -15.36 14.95 12.77
N THR A 242 -14.39 15.08 11.86
CA THR A 242 -13.71 16.36 11.60
C THR A 242 -14.67 17.40 11.04
N ILE A 243 -15.55 17.02 10.10
CA ILE A 243 -16.57 17.93 9.54
C ILE A 243 -17.56 18.36 10.63
N SER A 244 -18.07 17.42 11.43
CA SER A 244 -19.03 17.71 12.51
C SER A 244 -18.44 18.66 13.56
N LEU A 245 -17.17 18.44 13.95
CA LEU A 245 -16.45 19.33 14.85
C LEU A 245 -16.27 20.73 14.23
N GLY A 246 -15.85 20.81 12.97
CA GLY A 246 -15.68 22.07 12.25
C GLY A 246 -16.99 22.86 12.12
N VAL A 247 -18.10 22.20 11.76
CA VAL A 247 -19.42 22.84 11.70
C VAL A 247 -19.86 23.34 13.08
N SER A 248 -19.62 22.57 14.14
CA SER A 248 -19.94 22.98 15.51
C SER A 248 -19.18 24.24 15.92
N ILE A 249 -17.87 24.31 15.63
CA ILE A 249 -17.04 25.50 15.85
C ILE A 249 -17.54 26.68 15.01
N GLY A 250 -17.86 26.45 13.73
CA GLY A 250 -18.38 27.48 12.82
C GLY A 250 -19.69 28.09 13.30
N ASN A 251 -20.61 27.26 13.83
CA ASN A 251 -21.88 27.73 14.37
C ASN A 251 -21.69 28.64 15.60
N VAL A 252 -20.66 28.38 16.43
CA VAL A 252 -20.32 29.24 17.58
C VAL A 252 -19.66 30.55 17.13
N ALA A 253 -18.84 30.52 16.07
CA ALA A 253 -18.18 31.70 15.53
C ALA A 253 -19.12 32.63 14.74
N ARG A 254 -20.18 32.07 14.16
CA ARG A 254 -21.16 32.78 13.32
C ARG A 254 -21.73 34.06 13.94
N PRO A 255 -22.31 34.09 15.16
CA PRO A 255 -22.93 35.31 15.70
C PRO A 255 -21.92 36.46 15.86
N VAL A 256 -20.66 36.14 16.20
CA VAL A 256 -19.58 37.11 16.28
C VAL A 256 -19.25 37.66 14.89
N ALA A 257 -19.12 36.78 13.90
CA ALA A 257 -18.85 37.17 12.51
C ALA A 257 -19.99 38.01 11.91
N GLU A 258 -21.25 37.66 12.15
CA GLU A 258 -22.41 38.42 11.67
C GLU A 258 -22.43 39.84 12.27
N THR A 259 -22.13 39.98 13.56
CA THR A 259 -22.09 41.30 14.23
C THR A 259 -21.02 42.22 13.61
N VAL A 260 -19.89 41.66 13.20
CA VAL A 260 -18.75 42.42 12.67
C VAL A 260 -18.85 42.65 11.16
N LEU A 261 -19.26 41.64 10.38
CA LEU A 261 -19.20 41.66 8.91
C LEU A 261 -20.48 42.15 8.23
N VAL A 262 -21.65 42.04 8.87
CA VAL A 262 -22.91 42.46 8.26
C VAL A 262 -22.94 43.98 8.00
N PRO A 263 -22.56 44.88 8.95
CA PRO A 263 -22.63 46.32 8.71
C PRO A 263 -21.82 46.82 7.50
N PRO A 264 -20.54 46.43 7.29
CA PRO A 264 -19.82 46.87 6.08
C PRO A 264 -20.37 46.24 4.79
N LEU A 265 -20.85 44.99 4.84
CA LEU A 265 -21.38 44.30 3.65
C LEU A 265 -22.72 44.89 3.18
N THR A 266 -23.59 45.37 4.08
CA THR A 266 -24.86 46.01 3.69
C THR A 266 -24.66 47.35 2.99
N HIS A 267 -23.52 48.03 3.22
CA HIS A 267 -23.15 49.25 2.51
C HIS A 267 -22.57 48.98 1.11
N LEU A 268 -21.89 47.86 0.92
CA LEU A 268 -21.24 47.51 -0.36
C LEU A 268 -22.17 46.79 -1.33
N VAL A 269 -23.12 46.02 -0.82
CA VAL A 269 -23.98 45.14 -1.62
C VAL A 269 -25.34 45.82 -1.89
N PRO A 270 -25.88 45.78 -3.12
CA PRO A 270 -27.21 46.28 -3.42
C PRO A 270 -28.30 45.59 -2.58
N LYS A 271 -29.37 46.33 -2.24
CA LYS A 271 -30.46 45.85 -1.36
C LYS A 271 -31.09 44.53 -1.84
N GLU A 272 -31.15 44.32 -3.14
CA GLU A 272 -31.69 43.10 -3.76
C GLU A 272 -30.96 41.82 -3.28
N TYR A 273 -29.66 41.91 -2.99
CA TYR A 273 -28.83 40.77 -2.60
C TYR A 273 -28.59 40.66 -1.09
N HIS A 274 -29.19 41.53 -0.26
CA HIS A 274 -28.97 41.50 1.20
C HIS A 274 -29.34 40.16 1.86
N HIS A 275 -30.26 39.41 1.25
CA HIS A 275 -30.65 38.08 1.73
C HIS A 275 -29.53 37.03 1.61
N TRP A 276 -28.53 37.23 0.74
CA TRP A 276 -27.37 36.33 0.59
C TRP A 276 -26.25 36.61 1.60
N ILE A 277 -26.23 37.78 2.23
CA ILE A 277 -25.12 38.20 3.11
C ILE A 277 -24.95 37.21 4.28
N ARG A 278 -26.04 36.87 4.99
CA ARG A 278 -25.99 35.96 6.14
C ARG A 278 -25.62 34.52 5.75
N PRO A 279 -26.23 33.90 4.72
CA PRO A 279 -25.79 32.58 4.23
C PRO A 279 -24.32 32.54 3.84
N VAL A 280 -23.82 33.56 3.13
CA VAL A 280 -22.41 33.60 2.71
C VAL A 280 -21.48 33.64 3.92
N ILE A 281 -21.78 34.48 4.93
CA ILE A 281 -21.01 34.52 6.18
C ILE A 281 -21.03 33.16 6.88
N ASP A 282 -22.20 32.51 6.97
CA ASP A 282 -22.34 31.19 7.59
C ASP A 282 -21.49 30.11 6.89
N TYR A 283 -21.52 30.07 5.55
CA TYR A 283 -20.69 29.15 4.77
C TYR A 283 -19.20 29.42 4.94
N ILE A 284 -18.78 30.69 4.95
CA ILE A 284 -17.37 31.06 5.16
C ILE A 284 -16.92 30.66 6.56
N CYS A 285 -17.71 30.96 7.60
CA CYS A 285 -17.39 30.58 8.98
C CYS A 285 -17.24 29.07 9.13
N LYS A 286 -18.16 28.28 8.55
CA LYS A 286 -18.08 26.81 8.58
C LYS A 286 -16.89 26.30 7.78
N ALA A 287 -16.61 26.84 6.61
CA ALA A 287 -15.46 26.44 5.80
C ALA A 287 -14.14 26.67 6.54
N VAL A 288 -13.94 27.88 7.11
CA VAL A 288 -12.76 28.20 7.91
C VAL A 288 -12.64 27.29 9.13
N ALA A 289 -13.75 27.08 9.85
CA ALA A 289 -13.75 26.21 11.03
C ALA A 289 -13.44 24.74 10.68
N VAL A 290 -13.94 24.22 9.56
CA VAL A 290 -13.59 22.89 9.04
C VAL A 290 -12.12 22.82 8.64
N SER A 291 -11.56 23.86 8.00
CA SER A 291 -10.13 23.93 7.70
C SER A 291 -9.25 23.89 8.96
N VAL A 292 -9.63 24.63 10.01
CA VAL A 292 -8.94 24.60 11.31
C VAL A 292 -9.07 23.24 11.98
N ALA A 293 -10.27 22.63 11.96
CA ALA A 293 -10.47 21.28 12.49
C ALA A 293 -9.59 20.24 11.77
N TRP A 294 -9.42 20.36 10.46
CA TRP A 294 -8.49 19.53 9.69
C TRP A 294 -7.04 19.73 10.10
N TRP A 295 -6.63 20.97 10.34
CA TRP A 295 -5.29 21.26 10.82
C TRP A 295 -5.03 20.67 12.21
N ILE A 296 -5.99 20.79 13.14
CA ILE A 296 -5.90 20.16 14.47
C ILE A 296 -5.84 18.63 14.37
N GLN A 297 -6.67 18.03 13.51
CA GLN A 297 -6.63 16.59 13.26
C GLN A 297 -5.25 16.13 12.77
N ARG A 298 -4.61 16.92 11.90
CA ARG A 298 -3.25 16.65 11.43
C ARG A 298 -2.23 16.69 12.56
N ILE A 299 -2.33 17.66 13.48
CA ILE A 299 -1.48 17.74 14.67
C ILE A 299 -1.64 16.50 15.55
N LEU A 300 -2.87 16.06 15.80
CA LEU A 300 -3.13 14.86 16.60
C LEU A 300 -2.54 13.60 15.96
N SER A 301 -2.69 13.44 14.65
CA SER A 301 -2.10 12.32 13.91
C SER A 301 -0.56 12.39 13.90
N ALA A 302 0.03 13.57 13.74
CA ALA A 302 1.47 13.79 13.81
C ALA A 302 2.02 13.39 15.18
N TYR A 303 1.35 13.82 16.26
CA TYR A 303 1.71 13.47 17.63
C TYR A 303 1.66 11.96 17.87
N HIS A 304 0.55 11.31 17.47
CA HIS A 304 0.39 9.86 17.61
C HIS A 304 1.47 9.09 16.85
N SER A 305 1.74 9.50 15.61
CA SER A 305 2.75 8.88 14.75
C SER A 305 4.17 9.11 15.26
N ALA A 306 4.45 10.29 15.83
CA ALA A 306 5.72 10.61 16.48
C ALA A 306 6.02 9.65 17.64
N ILE A 307 5.05 9.45 18.53
CA ILE A 307 5.20 8.54 19.68
C ILE A 307 5.37 7.10 19.21
N ARG A 308 4.48 6.63 18.33
CA ARG A 308 4.49 5.25 17.86
C ARG A 308 5.77 4.94 17.08
N GLY A 309 6.15 5.84 16.17
CA GLY A 309 7.36 5.72 15.37
C GLY A 309 8.63 5.77 16.21
N ALA A 310 8.70 6.67 17.18
CA ALA A 310 9.84 6.77 18.08
C ALA A 310 10.03 5.51 18.93
N LEU A 311 8.97 5.00 19.56
CA LEU A 311 9.02 3.77 20.35
C LEU A 311 9.40 2.56 19.49
N MET A 312 8.87 2.48 18.27
CA MET A 312 9.23 1.43 17.32
C MET A 312 10.72 1.50 16.95
N CYS A 313 11.23 2.72 16.74
CA CYS A 313 12.63 2.96 16.41
C CYS A 313 13.57 2.64 17.57
N THR A 314 13.32 3.17 18.77
CA THR A 314 14.20 2.97 19.93
C THR A 314 14.25 1.51 20.36
N ARG A 315 13.11 0.82 20.39
CA ARG A 315 13.07 -0.61 20.72
C ARG A 315 13.84 -1.46 19.71
N ALA A 316 13.70 -1.18 18.43
CA ALA A 316 14.42 -1.91 17.40
C ALA A 316 15.94 -1.64 17.44
N LEU A 317 16.35 -0.38 17.67
CA LEU A 317 17.76 -0.03 17.86
C LEU A 317 18.37 -0.69 19.09
N LEU A 318 17.61 -0.78 20.19
CA LEU A 318 18.08 -1.44 21.41
C LEU A 318 18.21 -2.96 21.24
N ARG A 319 17.32 -3.62 20.50
CA ARG A 319 17.48 -5.03 20.11
C ARG A 319 18.76 -5.26 19.34
N ILE A 320 19.04 -4.43 18.33
CA ILE A 320 20.29 -4.51 17.55
C ILE A 320 21.53 -4.28 18.45
N ALA A 321 21.45 -3.34 19.40
CA ALA A 321 22.54 -3.07 20.34
C ALA A 321 22.79 -4.23 21.31
N ASN A 322 21.70 -4.90 21.74
CA ASN A 322 21.75 -6.10 22.58
C ASN A 322 22.38 -7.28 21.82
N GLU A 323 21.94 -7.54 20.59
CA GLU A 323 22.49 -8.59 19.72
C GLU A 323 24.00 -8.42 19.46
N LYS A 324 24.48 -7.17 19.37
CA LYS A 324 25.90 -6.85 19.18
C LYS A 324 26.72 -6.82 20.47
N ASN A 325 26.13 -7.14 21.62
CA ASN A 325 26.74 -7.05 22.95
C ASN A 325 27.30 -5.67 23.28
N TRP A 326 26.77 -4.60 22.67
CA TRP A 326 27.16 -3.21 23.00
C TRP A 326 26.54 -2.74 24.32
N TYR A 327 25.46 -3.39 24.73
CA TYR A 327 24.75 -3.10 25.97
C TYR A 327 24.07 -4.38 26.48
N SER A 328 24.33 -4.75 27.73
CA SER A 328 23.74 -5.93 28.38
C SER A 328 22.69 -5.49 29.39
N THR A 329 21.47 -5.22 28.93
CA THR A 329 20.32 -5.08 29.83
C THR A 329 19.30 -6.13 29.48
N THR A 330 18.89 -6.87 30.52
CA THR A 330 17.73 -7.75 30.47
C THR A 330 16.54 -6.95 29.95
N GLU A 331 16.00 -7.37 28.80
CA GLU A 331 15.11 -6.62 27.89
C GLU A 331 13.82 -6.03 28.51
N ASP A 332 13.53 -6.28 29.79
CA ASP A 332 12.26 -5.96 30.45
C ASP A 332 12.36 -5.05 31.68
N LYS A 333 13.54 -4.57 32.09
CA LYS A 333 13.68 -3.83 33.37
C LYS A 333 14.21 -2.39 33.27
N THR A 334 14.64 -1.95 32.09
CA THR A 334 15.28 -0.64 31.97
C THR A 334 14.37 0.30 31.20
N MET A 335 13.80 1.31 31.90
CA MET A 335 12.98 2.41 31.37
C MET A 335 13.68 3.28 30.30
N LEU A 336 14.89 2.89 29.87
CA LEU A 336 15.73 3.63 28.93
C LEU A 336 15.11 3.65 27.53
N ASP A 337 14.45 2.58 27.10
CA ASP A 337 13.73 2.53 25.82
C ASP A 337 12.56 3.51 25.78
N GLU A 338 11.84 3.63 26.90
CA GLU A 338 10.75 4.58 27.09
C GLU A 338 11.26 6.02 27.10
N TYR A 339 12.26 6.34 27.93
CA TYR A 339 12.82 7.70 27.97
C TYR A 339 13.40 8.13 26.63
N ALA A 340 14.22 7.28 25.99
CA ALA A 340 14.77 7.56 24.67
C ALA A 340 13.66 7.71 23.63
N GLY A 341 12.62 6.86 23.70
CA GLY A 341 11.46 6.92 22.83
C GLY A 341 10.69 8.23 22.97
N TRP A 342 10.42 8.68 24.20
CA TRP A 342 9.72 9.95 24.46
C TRP A 342 10.54 11.17 24.03
N VAL A 343 11.86 11.16 24.24
CA VAL A 343 12.75 12.24 23.77
C VAL A 343 12.75 12.30 22.24
N LEU A 344 12.88 11.14 21.57
CA LEU A 344 12.84 11.06 20.11
C LEU A 344 11.46 11.46 19.56
N ALA A 345 10.38 11.08 20.23
CA ALA A 345 9.01 11.47 19.86
C ALA A 345 8.82 12.98 19.97
N ALA A 346 9.27 13.60 21.06
CA ALA A 346 9.19 15.05 21.25
C ALA A 346 9.98 15.77 20.16
N PHE A 347 11.19 15.30 19.85
CA PHE A 347 12.01 15.87 18.78
C PHE A 347 11.38 15.69 17.39
N GLY A 348 10.88 14.49 17.08
CA GLY A 348 10.20 14.18 15.82
C GLY A 348 8.93 15.02 15.61
N PHE A 349 8.11 15.16 16.65
CA PHE A 349 6.91 16.00 16.62
C PHE A 349 7.25 17.49 16.43
N MET A 350 8.24 18.01 17.16
CA MET A 350 8.69 19.40 17.00
C MET A 350 9.24 19.66 15.59
N CYS A 351 9.96 18.70 15.03
CA CYS A 351 10.46 18.74 13.66
C CYS A 351 9.30 18.80 12.65
N GLN A 352 8.29 17.93 12.80
CA GLN A 352 7.09 17.93 11.96
C GLN A 352 6.33 19.27 12.02
N MET A 353 6.19 19.86 13.21
CA MET A 353 5.57 21.18 13.37
C MET A 353 6.39 22.29 12.72
N TYR A 354 7.71 22.26 12.88
CA TYR A 354 8.62 23.24 12.30
C TYR A 354 8.54 23.26 10.76
N PHE A 355 8.42 22.08 10.14
CA PHE A 355 8.26 21.94 8.69
C PHE A 355 6.81 22.09 8.20
N GLY A 356 5.86 22.40 9.08
CA GLY A 356 4.46 22.61 8.69
C GLY A 356 3.77 21.36 8.11
N PHE A 357 4.25 20.16 8.48
CA PHE A 357 3.79 18.88 7.94
C PHE A 357 4.01 18.67 6.44
N ALA A 358 4.84 19.50 5.79
CA ALA A 358 5.32 19.27 4.43
C ALA A 358 6.59 18.41 4.42
N LEU A 359 6.87 17.72 3.32
CA LEU A 359 8.13 16.99 3.19
C LEU A 359 9.26 17.96 2.83
N PRO A 360 10.44 17.84 3.45
CA PRO A 360 11.58 18.62 3.01
C PRO A 360 12.04 18.16 1.62
N PHE A 361 12.36 19.11 0.74
CA PHE A 361 12.98 18.85 -0.58
C PHE A 361 14.21 17.95 -0.42
N PRO A 362 14.40 16.89 -1.25
CA PRO A 362 13.80 16.66 -2.57
C PRO A 362 12.61 15.68 -2.61
N VAL A 363 12.00 15.37 -1.46
CA VAL A 363 10.95 14.33 -1.38
C VAL A 363 9.55 14.87 -1.72
N ASP A 364 9.38 16.20 -1.72
CA ASP A 364 8.14 16.92 -2.04
C ASP A 364 7.83 17.00 -3.54
#